data_AF-A0A4U0P046-F1
#
_entry.id   AF-A0A4U0P046-F1
#
_cell.length_a   1.000
_cell.length_b   1.000
_cell.length_c   1.000
_cell.angle_alpha   90.00
_cell.angle_beta   90.00
_cell.angle_gamma   90.00
#
_symmetry.space_group_name_H-M   'P 1'
#
loop_
_entity.id
_entity.type
_entity.pdbx_description
1 polymer ?
#
loop_
_entity_poly.entity_id
_entity_poly.type
_entity_poly.pdbx_seq_one_letter_code
_entity_poly.pdbx_strand_id
1 'polypeptide(L)'
;MGWATKKNKTWELRHLMWTFTSIILFFPLPVHIHPFVMMSQASKSKVRSWYIMAWALLMVEVALFGSFLLFWGAMSQGMLLTLGGSVVSYILGNGLLLNQAKPYLKRLELGEVRPLTWIGSVEKQQRLELAQASMETPQSFVTKMLHYRKEINNTNIHQHIDKIIRLFHLLEQRDIMEAEKFLVRHGTVINVLRQYDELENTRLHNQVTIDSKVKLESVLAQAAMAIEQDVTNIIKSSLLDVSAESDVYIQTLKNRNLLKE
;
A
#
# COMPACT_ATOMS: atom_id res chain seq x y z
N MET A 1 -15.79 11.49 4.46
CA MET A 1 -14.38 11.07 4.33
C MET A 1 -13.72 11.84 3.19
N GLY A 2 -12.41 12.01 3.25
CA GLY A 2 -11.58 12.63 2.22
C GLY A 2 -11.44 11.75 0.98
N TRP A 3 -10.87 12.31 -0.08
CA TRP A 3 -10.67 11.64 -1.36
C TRP A 3 -9.45 10.72 -1.37
N ALA A 4 -8.39 11.07 -0.65
CA ALA A 4 -7.14 10.31 -0.60
C ALA A 4 -6.82 9.77 0.81
N THR A 5 -7.36 10.39 1.85
CA THR A 5 -7.06 10.15 3.27
C THR A 5 -8.33 9.91 4.08
N LYS A 6 -8.18 9.42 5.32
CA LYS A 6 -9.32 9.30 6.24
C LYS A 6 -9.77 10.66 6.82
N LYS A 7 -9.02 11.73 6.55
CA LYS A 7 -9.29 13.10 7.00
C LYS A 7 -10.46 13.75 6.27
N ASN A 8 -10.85 14.95 6.70
CA ASN A 8 -11.91 15.72 6.05
C ASN A 8 -11.41 16.38 4.74
N LYS A 9 -12.34 16.70 3.83
CA LYS A 9 -12.01 17.32 2.53
C LYS A 9 -11.34 18.69 2.67
N THR A 10 -11.66 19.44 3.73
CA THR A 10 -11.07 20.76 3.99
C THR A 10 -9.59 20.68 4.35
N TRP A 11 -9.16 19.64 5.06
CA TRP A 11 -7.75 19.39 5.33
C TRP A 11 -6.99 19.05 4.05
N GLU A 12 -7.56 18.20 3.18
CA GLU A 12 -6.93 17.85 1.89
C GLU A 12 -6.78 19.08 1.00
N LEU A 13 -7.82 19.90 0.90
CA LEU A 13 -7.80 21.14 0.10
C LEU A 13 -6.74 22.11 0.61
N ARG A 14 -6.65 22.29 1.94
CA ARG A 14 -5.68 23.18 2.57
C ARG A 14 -4.24 22.80 2.23
N HIS A 15 -3.92 21.51 2.22
CA HIS A 15 -2.58 21.01 1.93
C HIS A 15 -2.25 21.01 0.43
N LEU A 16 -3.26 21.02 -0.44
CA LEU A 16 -3.14 21.15 -1.89
C LEU A 16 -3.33 22.58 -2.41
N MET A 17 -3.51 23.58 -1.54
CA MET A 17 -3.69 24.98 -1.95
C MET A 17 -2.61 25.43 -2.93
N TRP A 18 -1.34 25.19 -2.60
CA TRP A 18 -0.21 25.58 -3.45
C TRP A 18 -0.18 24.87 -4.82
N THR A 19 -0.67 23.63 -4.91
CA THR A 19 -0.81 22.96 -6.20
C THR A 19 -1.90 23.59 -7.06
N PHE A 20 -3.02 23.98 -6.47
CA PHE A 20 -4.07 24.69 -7.22
C PHE A 20 -3.61 26.09 -7.61
N THR A 21 -2.91 26.79 -6.72
CA THR A 21 -2.30 28.10 -7.00
C THR A 21 -1.34 28.02 -8.20
N SER A 22 -0.53 26.98 -8.30
CA SER A 22 0.37 26.73 -9.44
C SER A 22 -0.36 26.55 -10.78
N ILE A 23 -1.57 26.00 -10.76
CA ILE A 23 -2.41 25.78 -11.96
C ILE A 23 -3.19 27.05 -12.36
N ILE A 24 -3.43 27.95 -11.42
CA ILE A 24 -4.15 29.20 -11.68
C ILE A 24 -3.19 30.29 -12.15
N LEU A 25 -1.95 30.30 -11.63
CA LEU A 25 -0.89 31.22 -12.04
C LEU A 25 -0.25 30.82 -13.37
N PHE A 26 -1.07 30.73 -14.41
CA PHE A 26 -0.59 30.73 -15.78
C PHE A 26 -0.28 32.17 -16.17
N PHE A 27 1.00 32.53 -16.17
CA PHE A 27 1.48 33.77 -16.74
C PHE A 27 2.04 33.46 -18.13
N PRO A 28 1.77 34.27 -19.17
CA PRO A 28 2.37 34.08 -20.50
C PRO A 28 3.87 34.39 -20.55
N LEU A 29 4.52 34.49 -19.38
CA LEU A 29 5.95 34.62 -19.21
C LEU A 29 6.50 33.27 -18.73
N PRO A 30 7.72 32.89 -19.13
CA PRO A 30 8.34 31.61 -18.78
C PRO A 30 8.85 31.58 -17.33
N VAL A 31 7.97 31.90 -16.39
CA VAL A 31 8.22 31.86 -14.95
C VAL A 31 7.03 31.15 -14.32
N HIS A 32 7.18 29.87 -14.01
CA HIS A 32 6.14 29.13 -13.33
C HIS A 32 6.57 28.73 -11.92
N ILE A 33 5.56 28.53 -11.07
CA ILE A 33 5.77 28.30 -9.63
C ILE A 33 5.80 26.78 -9.33
N HIS A 34 5.45 25.95 -10.32
CA HIS A 34 5.31 24.51 -10.17
C HIS A 34 6.57 23.80 -9.65
N PRO A 35 7.82 24.18 -10.02
CA PRO A 35 9.00 23.50 -9.49
C PRO A 35 9.18 23.78 -7.98
N PHE A 36 8.89 25.00 -7.54
CA PHE A 36 8.97 25.37 -6.12
C PHE A 36 7.90 24.67 -5.28
N VAL A 37 6.68 24.56 -5.81
CA VAL A 37 5.60 23.80 -5.16
C VAL A 37 5.99 22.33 -5.04
N MET A 38 6.54 21.75 -6.11
CA MET A 38 7.01 20.37 -6.12
C MET A 38 8.15 20.15 -5.11
N MET A 39 9.08 21.11 -5.00
CA MET A 39 10.19 21.05 -4.04
C MET A 39 9.68 21.14 -2.59
N SER A 40 8.71 22.01 -2.32
CA SER A 40 8.04 22.11 -1.01
C SER A 40 7.32 20.82 -0.64
N GLN A 41 6.55 20.24 -1.59
CA GLN A 41 5.88 18.96 -1.38
C GLN A 41 6.87 17.82 -1.14
N ALA A 42 7.95 17.75 -1.91
CA ALA A 42 8.99 16.74 -1.77
C ALA A 42 9.73 16.84 -0.43
N SER A 43 9.99 18.05 0.06
CA SER A 43 10.62 18.28 1.37
C SER A 43 9.71 17.88 2.53
N LYS A 44 8.44 18.35 2.51
CA LYS A 44 7.45 18.02 3.56
C LYS A 44 7.15 16.53 3.61
N SER A 45 7.03 15.90 2.44
CA SER A 45 6.80 14.46 2.35
C SER A 45 8.09 13.65 2.48
N LYS A 46 9.28 14.25 2.39
CA LYS A 46 10.59 13.57 2.39
C LYS A 46 10.72 12.50 1.29
N VAL A 47 10.42 12.86 0.04
CA VAL A 47 10.57 11.98 -1.14
C VAL A 47 11.69 12.51 -2.04
N ARG A 48 12.78 11.74 -2.19
CA ARG A 48 13.98 12.17 -2.93
C ARG A 48 13.75 12.29 -4.43
N SER A 49 13.02 11.35 -5.05
CA SER A 49 12.75 11.41 -6.49
C SER A 49 12.02 12.69 -6.90
N TRP A 50 11.05 13.12 -6.10
CA TRP A 50 10.31 14.36 -6.35
C TRP A 50 11.19 15.59 -6.15
N TYR A 51 12.11 15.55 -5.19
CA TYR A 51 13.06 16.64 -4.96
C TYR A 51 14.03 16.80 -6.14
N ILE A 52 14.57 15.69 -6.66
CA ILE A 52 15.44 15.69 -7.84
C ILE A 52 14.69 16.18 -9.08
N MET A 53 13.46 15.69 -9.28
CA MET A 53 12.62 16.10 -10.40
C MET A 53 12.26 17.60 -10.33
N ALA A 54 12.00 18.14 -9.13
CA ALA A 54 11.78 19.57 -8.94
C ALA A 54 13.00 20.41 -9.37
N TRP A 55 14.21 19.97 -9.02
CA TRP A 55 15.45 20.61 -9.48
C TRP A 55 15.64 20.52 -10.99
N ALA A 56 15.32 19.38 -11.60
CA ALA A 56 15.40 19.22 -13.05
C ALA A 56 14.43 20.18 -13.78
N LEU A 57 13.17 20.27 -13.31
CA LEU A 57 12.18 21.20 -13.87
C LEU A 57 12.61 22.65 -13.67
N LEU A 58 13.15 23.01 -12.51
CA LEU A 58 13.68 24.36 -12.26
C LEU A 58 14.81 24.72 -13.23
N MET A 59 15.74 23.80 -13.50
CA MET A 59 16.82 24.02 -14.48
C MET A 59 16.28 24.24 -15.90
N VAL A 60 15.24 23.50 -16.29
CA VAL A 60 14.56 23.70 -17.59
C VAL A 60 13.91 25.08 -17.63
N GLU A 61 13.26 25.53 -16.56
CA GLU A 61 12.66 26.86 -16.51
C GLU A 61 13.71 27.97 -16.58
N VAL A 62 14.84 27.83 -15.88
CA VAL A 62 15.94 28.80 -15.96
C VAL A 62 16.50 28.87 -17.38
N ALA A 63 16.62 27.74 -18.07
CA ALA A 63 17.06 27.70 -19.47
C ALA A 63 16.04 28.37 -20.41
N LEU A 64 14.75 28.11 -20.22
CA LEU A 64 13.67 28.76 -21.00
C LEU A 64 13.64 30.27 -20.74
N PHE A 65 13.81 30.70 -19.49
CA PHE A 65 13.89 32.11 -19.13
C PHE A 65 15.12 32.78 -19.73
N GLY A 66 16.28 32.12 -19.70
CA GLY A 66 17.49 32.61 -20.37
C GLY A 66 17.31 32.74 -21.88
N SER A 67 16.71 31.73 -22.52
CA SER A 67 16.36 31.76 -23.94
C SER A 67 15.41 32.92 -24.27
N PHE A 68 14.41 33.15 -23.41
CA PHE A 68 13.46 34.23 -23.57
C PHE A 68 14.12 35.60 -23.53
N LEU A 69 15.07 35.83 -22.61
CA LEU A 69 15.83 37.07 -22.54
C LEU A 69 16.71 37.28 -23.79
N LEU A 70 17.31 36.21 -24.32
CA LEU A 70 18.16 36.29 -25.51
C LEU A 70 17.38 36.61 -26.79
N PHE A 71 16.17 36.08 -26.93
CA PHE A 71 15.32 36.29 -28.11
C PHE A 71 14.24 37.36 -27.90
N TRP A 72 14.28 38.09 -26.77
CA TRP A 72 13.29 39.12 -26.43
C TRP A 72 13.19 40.21 -27.50
N GLY A 73 11.97 40.50 -27.95
CA GLY A 73 11.71 41.50 -29.00
C GLY A 73 12.06 41.03 -30.43
N ALA A 74 12.71 39.89 -30.60
CA ALA A 74 12.93 39.27 -31.89
C ALA A 74 11.76 38.30 -32.20
N MET A 75 10.99 38.59 -33.27
CA MET A 75 10.01 37.64 -33.86
C MET A 75 10.75 36.50 -34.58
N SER A 76 11.56 35.76 -33.83
CA SER A 76 12.45 34.71 -34.31
C SER A 76 11.88 33.33 -34.01
N GLN A 77 12.37 32.32 -34.74
CA GLN A 77 12.06 30.92 -34.45
C GLN A 77 12.44 30.52 -33.02
N GLY A 78 13.51 31.10 -32.46
CA GLY A 78 13.94 30.87 -31.08
C GLY A 78 12.92 31.36 -30.04
N MET A 79 12.29 32.52 -30.28
CA MET A 79 11.22 33.02 -29.41
C MET A 79 10.00 32.09 -29.43
N LEU A 80 9.59 31.62 -30.62
CA LEU A 80 8.48 30.67 -30.76
C LEU A 80 8.75 29.34 -30.02
N LEU A 81 9.96 28.79 -30.15
CA LEU A 81 10.35 27.58 -29.44
C LEU A 81 10.36 27.78 -27.92
N THR A 82 10.78 28.97 -27.47
CA THR A 82 10.80 29.30 -26.03
C THR A 82 9.40 29.40 -25.46
N LEU A 83 8.48 30.08 -26.15
CA LEU A 83 7.08 30.17 -25.75
C LEU A 83 6.39 28.80 -25.80
N GLY A 84 6.56 28.04 -26.88
CA GLY A 84 6.03 26.68 -26.98
C GLY A 84 6.57 25.74 -25.88
N GLY A 85 7.89 25.79 -25.63
CA GLY A 85 8.54 25.04 -24.56
C GLY A 85 8.04 25.43 -23.17
N SER A 86 7.76 26.73 -22.93
CA SER A 86 7.19 27.20 -21.66
C SER A 86 5.79 26.65 -21.41
N VAL A 87 4.92 26.62 -22.43
CA VAL A 87 3.58 26.05 -22.33
C VAL A 87 3.63 24.55 -22.08
N VAL A 88 4.51 23.83 -22.77
CA VAL A 88 4.71 22.38 -22.55
C VAL A 88 5.22 22.11 -21.14
N SER A 89 6.23 22.87 -20.68
CA SER A 89 6.77 22.77 -19.33
C SER A 89 5.70 23.01 -18.27
N TYR A 90 4.86 24.03 -18.46
CA TYR A 90 3.74 24.34 -17.58
C TYR A 90 2.74 23.19 -17.46
N ILE A 91 2.30 22.62 -18.60
CA ILE A 91 1.33 21.53 -18.64
C ILE A 91 1.91 20.29 -17.97
N LEU A 92 3.14 19.89 -18.34
CA LEU A 92 3.78 18.70 -17.79
C LEU A 92 4.06 18.86 -16.29
N GLY A 93 4.58 20.00 -15.87
CA GLY A 93 4.90 20.29 -14.47
C GLY A 93 3.69 20.24 -13.56
N ASN A 94 2.59 20.90 -13.95
CA ASN A 94 1.34 20.85 -13.19
C ASN A 94 0.66 19.48 -13.27
N GLY A 95 0.74 18.79 -14.40
CA GLY A 95 0.25 17.41 -14.54
C GLY A 95 0.95 16.44 -13.59
N LEU A 96 2.27 16.57 -13.44
CA LEU A 96 3.06 15.80 -12.49
C LEU A 96 2.66 16.10 -11.03
N LEU A 97 2.45 17.37 -10.67
CA LEU A 97 1.97 17.76 -9.34
C LEU A 97 0.62 17.14 -9.00
N LEU A 98 -0.32 17.14 -9.95
CA LEU A 98 -1.64 16.54 -9.75
C LEU A 98 -1.56 15.02 -9.55
N ASN A 99 -0.71 14.33 -10.32
CA ASN A 99 -0.50 12.89 -10.14
C ASN A 99 0.10 12.57 -8.75
N GLN A 100 0.94 13.47 -8.23
CA GLN A 100 1.57 13.33 -6.91
C GLN A 100 0.66 13.73 -5.74
N ALA A 101 -0.47 14.39 -5.99
CA ALA A 101 -1.36 14.89 -4.94
C ALA A 101 -1.86 13.80 -3.98
N LYS A 102 -2.30 12.65 -4.51
CA LYS A 102 -2.75 11.50 -3.69
C LYS A 102 -1.62 10.93 -2.81
N PRO A 103 -0.46 10.51 -3.36
CA PRO A 103 0.62 9.98 -2.54
C PRO A 103 1.18 11.01 -1.56
N TYR A 104 1.19 12.29 -1.92
CA TYR A 104 1.60 13.38 -1.03
C TYR A 104 0.71 13.47 0.21
N LEU A 105 -0.62 13.51 0.02
CA LEU A 105 -1.58 13.60 1.13
C LEU A 105 -1.52 12.39 2.06
N LYS A 106 -1.44 11.17 1.51
CA LYS A 106 -1.28 9.93 2.31
C LYS A 106 -0.02 9.97 3.16
N ARG A 107 1.07 10.51 2.63
CA ARG A 107 2.35 10.58 3.34
C ARG A 107 2.35 11.65 4.43
N LEU A 108 1.67 12.78 4.21
CA LEU A 108 1.43 13.76 5.27
C LEU A 108 0.60 13.18 6.41
N GLU A 109 -0.47 12.44 6.10
CA GLU A 109 -1.29 11.76 7.11
C GLU A 109 -0.45 10.76 7.93
N LEU A 110 0.42 9.98 7.28
CA LEU A 110 1.38 9.10 7.97
C LEU A 110 2.35 9.89 8.86
N GLY A 111 2.70 11.11 8.48
CA GLY A 111 3.59 12.00 9.23
C GLY A 111 3.00 12.50 10.56
N GLU A 112 1.68 12.50 10.69
CA GLU A 112 1.01 12.82 11.96
C GLU A 112 1.13 11.68 12.98
N VAL A 113 1.27 10.44 12.50
CA VAL A 113 1.35 9.24 13.35
C VAL A 113 2.80 8.86 13.65
N ARG A 114 3.73 9.08 12.71
CA ARG A 114 5.15 8.75 12.86
C ARG A 114 6.05 9.77 12.18
N PRO A 115 7.27 10.02 12.70
CA PRO A 115 8.23 10.89 12.04
C PRO A 115 8.58 10.34 10.64
N LEU A 116 8.40 11.17 9.61
CA LEU A 116 8.72 10.80 8.24
C LEU A 116 10.24 10.66 8.05
N THR A 117 10.65 9.68 7.26
CA THR A 117 12.05 9.51 6.80
C THR A 117 12.17 9.75 5.30
N TRP A 118 13.37 10.03 4.81
CA TRP A 118 13.63 10.22 3.39
C TRP A 118 13.55 8.89 2.64
N ILE A 119 12.64 8.79 1.68
CA ILE A 119 12.53 7.63 0.79
C ILE A 119 12.98 7.97 -0.63
N GLY A 120 13.43 6.96 -1.37
CA GLY A 120 13.80 7.10 -2.77
C GLY A 120 12.59 7.43 -3.66
N SER A 121 11.56 6.58 -3.64
CA SER A 121 10.32 6.74 -4.42
C SER A 121 9.15 6.11 -3.67
N VAL A 122 7.97 6.72 -3.75
CA VAL A 122 6.74 6.23 -3.09
C VAL A 122 6.36 4.84 -3.60
N GLU A 123 6.44 4.62 -4.91
CA GLU A 123 6.13 3.31 -5.52
C GLU A 123 7.13 2.24 -5.10
N LYS A 124 8.43 2.57 -5.04
CA LYS A 124 9.46 1.63 -4.61
C LYS A 124 9.26 1.27 -3.14
N GLN A 125 8.90 2.22 -2.29
CA GLN A 125 8.61 1.97 -0.88
C GLN A 125 7.34 1.14 -0.71
N GLN A 126 6.27 1.44 -1.45
CA GLN A 126 5.05 0.61 -1.43
C GLN A 126 5.35 -0.81 -1.92
N ARG A 127 6.14 -0.97 -2.99
CA ARG A 127 6.57 -2.28 -3.46
C ARG A 127 7.46 -2.99 -2.44
N LEU A 128 8.30 -2.29 -1.70
CA LEU A 128 9.11 -2.86 -0.62
C LEU A 128 8.28 -3.22 0.61
N GLU A 129 7.26 -2.44 0.96
CA GLU A 129 6.31 -2.76 2.04
C GLU A 129 5.43 -3.95 1.65
N LEU A 130 4.97 -3.99 0.39
CA LEU A 130 4.28 -5.15 -0.20
C LEU A 130 5.21 -6.37 -0.33
N ALA A 131 6.50 -6.16 -0.65
CA ALA A 131 7.47 -7.23 -0.78
C ALA A 131 7.96 -7.75 0.59
N GLN A 132 8.03 -6.88 1.61
CA GLN A 132 8.25 -7.30 2.99
C GLN A 132 7.03 -8.05 3.52
N ALA A 133 5.82 -7.67 3.11
CA ALA A 133 4.62 -8.49 3.31
C ALA A 133 4.67 -9.80 2.49
N SER A 134 5.40 -9.83 1.36
CA SER A 134 5.60 -11.04 0.54
C SER A 134 6.85 -11.86 0.90
N MET A 135 7.62 -11.47 1.92
CA MET A 135 8.78 -12.22 2.44
C MET A 135 8.43 -13.11 3.64
N GLU A 136 7.15 -13.27 3.93
CA GLU A 136 6.67 -14.29 4.83
C GLU A 136 6.62 -15.63 4.08
N THR A 137 7.64 -16.46 4.26
CA THR A 137 7.50 -17.87 3.91
C THR A 137 6.52 -18.54 4.89
N PRO A 138 5.81 -19.61 4.47
CA PRO A 138 4.97 -20.43 5.35
C PRO A 138 5.61 -20.74 6.71
N GLN A 139 6.90 -21.07 6.69
CA GLN A 139 7.67 -21.42 7.88
C GLN A 139 7.98 -20.20 8.76
N SER A 140 8.22 -19.02 8.15
CA SER A 140 8.39 -17.75 8.87
C SER A 140 7.10 -17.33 9.57
N PHE A 141 5.95 -17.52 8.92
CA PHE A 141 4.63 -17.24 9.50
C PHE A 141 4.37 -18.08 10.76
N VAL A 142 4.55 -19.40 10.67
CA VAL A 142 4.39 -20.32 11.82
C VAL A 142 5.37 -19.97 12.94
N THR A 143 6.63 -19.67 12.61
CA THR A 143 7.65 -19.30 13.61
C THR A 143 7.26 -18.04 14.38
N LYS A 144 6.75 -17.01 13.69
CA LYS A 144 6.27 -15.78 14.33
C LYS A 144 5.03 -16.02 15.20
N MET A 145 4.10 -16.86 14.74
CA MET A 145 2.92 -17.24 15.53
C MET A 145 3.32 -17.98 16.82
N LEU A 146 4.27 -18.91 16.74
CA LEU A 146 4.83 -19.60 17.91
C LEU A 146 5.59 -18.68 18.85
N HIS A 147 6.31 -17.69 18.30
CA HIS A 147 6.97 -16.66 19.10
C HIS A 147 5.95 -15.86 19.91
N TYR A 148 4.89 -15.32 19.29
CA TYR A 148 3.86 -14.56 20.00
C TYR A 148 3.04 -15.42 20.96
N ARG A 149 2.83 -16.71 20.66
CA ARG A 149 2.24 -17.66 21.61
C ARG A 149 3.04 -17.75 22.91
N LYS A 150 4.37 -17.63 22.84
CA LYS A 150 5.26 -17.71 24.01
C LYS A 150 5.29 -16.41 24.81
N GLU A 151 5.24 -15.26 24.14
CA GLU A 151 5.36 -13.94 24.78
C GLU A 151 4.04 -13.47 25.42
N ILE A 152 2.90 -13.73 24.78
CA ILE A 152 1.58 -13.31 25.26
C ILE A 152 1.11 -14.25 26.37
N ASN A 153 0.57 -13.73 27.49
CA ASN A 153 0.10 -14.58 28.59
C ASN A 153 -1.39 -14.96 28.51
N ASN A 154 -2.13 -14.39 27.56
CA ASN A 154 -3.58 -14.61 27.43
C ASN A 154 -3.91 -15.96 26.77
N THR A 155 -4.59 -16.83 27.52
CA THR A 155 -5.01 -18.17 27.09
C THR A 155 -5.99 -18.17 25.92
N ASN A 156 -6.88 -17.17 25.81
CA ASN A 156 -7.82 -17.07 24.69
C ASN A 156 -7.06 -16.81 23.38
N ILE A 157 -6.05 -15.95 23.43
CA ILE A 157 -5.18 -15.67 22.29
C ILE A 157 -4.39 -16.91 21.89
N HIS A 158 -3.91 -17.71 22.85
CA HIS A 158 -3.26 -18.99 22.55
C HIS A 158 -4.17 -19.94 21.79
N GLN A 159 -5.44 -20.06 22.17
CA GLN A 159 -6.41 -20.89 21.45
C GLN A 159 -6.61 -20.43 20.00
N HIS A 160 -6.68 -19.12 19.77
CA HIS A 160 -6.77 -18.57 18.42
C HIS A 160 -5.50 -18.80 17.60
N ILE A 161 -4.33 -18.61 18.20
CA ILE A 161 -3.04 -18.89 17.56
C ILE A 161 -2.93 -20.38 17.17
N ASP A 162 -3.23 -21.29 18.11
CA ASP A 162 -3.14 -22.73 17.89
C ASP A 162 -4.12 -23.20 16.80
N LYS A 163 -5.32 -22.61 16.77
CA LYS A 163 -6.29 -22.86 15.70
C LYS A 163 -5.77 -22.43 14.33
N ILE A 164 -5.21 -21.22 14.23
CA ILE A 164 -4.65 -20.70 12.97
C ILE A 164 -3.46 -21.54 12.51
N ILE A 165 -2.54 -21.90 13.42
CA ILE A 165 -1.39 -22.76 13.11
C ILE A 165 -1.86 -24.12 12.58
N ARG A 166 -2.85 -24.74 13.24
CA ARG A 166 -3.41 -26.03 12.79
C ARG A 166 -4.03 -25.94 11.41
N LEU A 167 -4.85 -24.92 11.16
CA LEU A 167 -5.49 -24.69 9.86
C LEU A 167 -4.45 -24.43 8.76
N PHE A 168 -3.37 -23.73 9.09
CA PHE A 168 -2.26 -23.50 8.17
C PHE A 168 -1.52 -24.80 7.82
N HIS A 169 -1.21 -25.64 8.80
CA HIS A 169 -0.56 -26.94 8.54
C HIS A 169 -1.45 -27.85 7.68
N LEU A 170 -2.77 -27.82 7.87
CA LEU A 170 -3.71 -28.55 7.01
C LEU A 170 -3.68 -28.08 5.56
N LEU A 171 -3.50 -26.78 5.32
CA LEU A 171 -3.33 -26.24 3.96
C LEU A 171 -1.97 -26.63 3.37
N GLU A 172 -0.88 -26.46 4.12
CA GLU A 172 0.48 -26.77 3.67
C GLU A 172 0.65 -28.24 3.27
N GLN A 173 0.05 -29.17 4.03
CA GLN A 173 0.07 -30.60 3.70
C GLN A 173 -0.67 -30.95 2.42
N ARG A 174 -1.65 -30.13 2.02
CA ARG A 174 -2.49 -30.39 0.86
C ARG A 174 -1.97 -29.72 -0.41
N ASP A 175 -1.70 -28.42 -0.33
CA ASP A 175 -1.24 -27.61 -1.45
C ASP A 175 -0.41 -26.41 -0.95
N ILE A 176 0.89 -26.44 -1.26
CA ILE A 176 1.86 -25.41 -0.89
C ILE A 176 1.48 -24.05 -1.51
N MET A 177 0.95 -24.05 -2.75
CA MET A 177 0.58 -22.82 -3.45
C MET A 177 -0.67 -22.18 -2.81
N GLU A 178 -1.60 -22.98 -2.29
CA GLU A 178 -2.77 -22.46 -1.58
C GLU A 178 -2.39 -21.94 -0.19
N ALA A 179 -1.40 -22.54 0.48
CA ALA A 179 -0.82 -22.03 1.71
C ALA A 179 -0.13 -20.66 1.52
N GLU A 180 0.55 -20.44 0.39
CA GLU A 180 1.12 -19.12 0.05
C GLU A 180 0.03 -18.07 -0.19
N LYS A 181 -1.04 -18.39 -0.93
CA LYS A 181 -2.19 -17.48 -1.11
C LYS A 181 -2.88 -17.17 0.21
N PHE A 182 -3.00 -18.17 1.08
CA PHE A 182 -3.54 -18.00 2.42
C PHE A 182 -2.71 -17.00 3.24
N LEU A 183 -1.38 -17.13 3.19
CA LEU A 183 -0.46 -16.24 3.87
C LEU A 183 -0.62 -14.79 3.40
N VAL A 184 -0.75 -14.57 2.08
CA VAL A 184 -0.98 -13.22 1.52
C VAL A 184 -2.30 -12.62 2.03
N ARG A 185 -3.36 -13.44 2.17
CA ARG A 185 -4.68 -12.98 2.65
C ARG A 185 -4.69 -12.69 4.15
N HIS A 186 -4.00 -13.50 4.96
CA HIS A 186 -4.14 -13.49 6.41
C HIS A 186 -2.87 -13.13 7.20
N GLY A 187 -1.75 -12.81 6.54
CA GLY A 187 -0.48 -12.43 7.18
C GLY A 187 -0.58 -11.21 8.11
N THR A 188 -1.60 -10.37 7.91
CA THR A 188 -1.88 -9.22 8.80
C THR A 188 -2.22 -9.61 10.25
N VAL A 189 -2.58 -10.87 10.52
CA VAL A 189 -2.81 -11.40 11.88
C VAL A 189 -1.57 -11.22 12.77
N ILE A 190 -0.37 -11.38 12.21
CA ILE A 190 0.89 -11.19 12.94
C ILE A 190 1.01 -9.75 13.46
N ASN A 191 0.54 -8.76 12.70
CA ASN A 191 0.56 -7.37 13.14
C ASN A 191 -0.40 -7.11 14.30
N VAL A 192 -1.52 -7.84 14.38
CA VAL A 192 -2.47 -7.76 15.50
C VAL A 192 -1.83 -8.34 16.76
N LEU A 193 -1.15 -9.50 16.65
CA LEU A 193 -0.42 -10.11 17.76
C LEU A 193 0.73 -9.23 18.26
N ARG A 194 1.50 -8.63 17.35
CA ARG A 194 2.55 -7.66 17.69
C ARG A 194 2.02 -6.49 18.51
N GLN A 195 0.89 -5.90 18.08
CA GLN A 195 0.28 -4.78 18.81
C GLN A 195 -0.25 -5.20 20.17
N TYR A 196 -0.78 -6.43 20.29
CA TYR A 196 -1.23 -6.97 21.57
C TYR A 196 -0.06 -7.12 22.55
N ASP A 197 1.03 -7.75 22.09
CA ASP A 197 2.26 -7.93 22.86
C ASP A 197 2.88 -6.59 23.29
N GLU A 198 2.95 -5.61 22.39
CA GLU A 198 3.39 -4.25 22.73
C GLU A 198 2.54 -3.63 23.85
N LEU A 199 1.20 -3.75 23.77
CA LEU A 199 0.30 -3.25 24.82
C LEU A 199 0.40 -4.06 26.12
N GLU A 200 0.73 -5.34 26.06
CA GLU A 200 1.01 -6.16 27.25
C GLU A 200 2.27 -5.71 27.96
N ASN A 201 3.34 -5.48 27.19
CA ASN A 201 4.65 -5.09 27.69
C ASN A 201 4.74 -3.64 28.19
N THR A 202 3.88 -2.74 27.71
CA THR A 202 3.84 -1.35 28.21
C THR A 202 3.47 -1.24 29.69
N ARG A 203 2.81 -2.26 30.28
CA ARG A 203 2.32 -2.27 31.68
C ARG A 203 1.47 -1.04 32.07
N LEU A 204 0.97 -0.29 31.10
CA LEU A 204 0.11 0.87 31.32
C LEU A 204 -1.30 0.40 31.68
N HIS A 205 -1.71 0.65 32.92
CA HIS A 205 -3.04 0.28 33.43
C HIS A 205 -4.01 1.46 33.28
N ASN A 206 -4.31 1.84 32.03
CA ASN A 206 -5.35 2.81 31.72
C ASN A 206 -6.49 2.16 30.95
N GLN A 207 -7.69 2.76 31.02
CA GLN A 207 -8.89 2.20 30.39
C GLN A 207 -8.72 2.05 28.87
N VAL A 208 -8.01 2.98 28.23
CA VAL A 208 -7.75 2.94 26.78
C VAL A 208 -6.93 1.71 26.37
N THR A 209 -5.93 1.32 27.17
CA THR A 209 -5.10 0.13 26.95
C THR A 209 -5.92 -1.14 27.15
N ILE A 210 -6.79 -1.19 28.16
CA ILE A 210 -7.68 -2.33 28.41
C ILE A 210 -8.65 -2.50 27.25
N ASP A 211 -9.35 -1.42 26.85
CA ASP A 211 -10.29 -1.45 25.73
C ASP A 211 -9.61 -1.84 24.41
N SER A 212 -8.37 -1.35 24.20
CA SER A 212 -7.57 -1.70 23.02
C SER A 212 -7.18 -3.18 23.02
N LYS A 213 -6.79 -3.75 24.17
CA LYS A 213 -6.48 -5.19 24.28
C LYS A 213 -7.71 -6.05 23.97
N VAL A 214 -8.86 -5.72 24.55
CA VAL A 214 -10.13 -6.44 24.30
C VAL A 214 -10.52 -6.35 22.82
N LYS A 215 -10.33 -5.17 22.20
CA LYS A 215 -10.58 -5.00 20.77
C LYS A 215 -9.66 -5.84 19.90
N LEU A 216 -8.36 -5.89 20.21
CA LEU A 216 -7.40 -6.72 19.49
C LEU A 216 -7.70 -8.22 19.65
N GLU A 217 -8.13 -8.65 20.84
CA GLU A 217 -8.59 -10.01 21.09
C GLU A 217 -9.83 -10.35 20.26
N SER A 218 -10.81 -9.45 20.20
CA SER A 218 -12.00 -9.62 19.34
C SER A 218 -11.64 -9.70 17.85
N VAL A 219 -10.72 -8.87 17.38
CA VAL A 219 -10.22 -8.91 15.99
C VAL A 219 -9.53 -10.24 15.71
N LEU A 220 -8.73 -10.76 16.66
CA LEU A 220 -8.07 -12.05 16.51
C LEU A 220 -9.09 -13.20 16.45
N ALA A 221 -10.13 -13.17 17.30
CA ALA A 221 -11.21 -14.14 17.27
C ALA A 221 -11.95 -14.15 15.91
N GLN A 222 -12.26 -12.96 15.38
CA GLN A 222 -12.86 -12.82 14.06
C GLN A 222 -11.95 -13.31 12.94
N ALA A 223 -10.65 -13.00 13.01
CA ALA A 223 -9.67 -13.48 12.05
C ALA A 223 -9.59 -15.02 12.06
N ALA A 224 -9.57 -15.65 13.24
CA ALA A 224 -9.54 -17.10 13.37
C ALA A 224 -10.80 -17.77 12.77
N MET A 225 -11.99 -17.16 12.96
CA MET A 225 -13.23 -17.66 12.34
C MET A 225 -13.24 -17.47 10.82
N ALA A 226 -12.79 -16.32 10.32
CA ALA A 226 -12.70 -16.06 8.89
C ALA A 226 -11.74 -17.04 8.20
N ILE A 227 -10.60 -17.31 8.83
CA ILE A 227 -9.61 -18.29 8.38
C ILE A 227 -10.20 -19.69 8.31
N GLU A 228 -10.93 -20.11 9.35
CA GLU A 228 -11.61 -21.41 9.36
C GLU A 228 -12.65 -21.54 8.23
N GLN A 229 -13.42 -20.48 8.00
CA GLN A 229 -14.40 -20.47 6.91
C GLN A 229 -13.71 -20.57 5.53
N ASP A 230 -12.61 -19.84 5.32
CA ASP A 230 -11.87 -19.87 4.06
C ASP A 230 -11.28 -21.26 3.80
N VAL A 231 -10.64 -21.86 4.80
CA VAL A 231 -10.12 -23.24 4.72
C VAL A 231 -11.24 -24.24 4.43
N THR A 232 -12.38 -24.10 5.09
CA THR A 232 -13.55 -24.97 4.86
C THR A 232 -14.07 -24.84 3.44
N ASN A 233 -14.12 -23.63 2.90
CA ASN A 233 -14.55 -23.37 1.52
C ASN A 233 -13.58 -23.98 0.50
N ILE A 234 -12.27 -23.85 0.73
CA ILE A 234 -11.23 -24.48 -0.09
C ILE A 234 -11.39 -26.00 -0.08
N ILE A 235 -11.61 -26.59 1.11
CA ILE A 235 -11.83 -28.02 1.24
C ILE A 235 -13.08 -28.47 0.48
N LYS A 236 -14.18 -27.75 0.63
CA LYS A 236 -15.44 -28.05 -0.04
C LYS A 236 -15.33 -27.97 -1.55
N SER A 237 -14.68 -26.92 -2.08
CA SER A 237 -14.46 -26.76 -3.52
C SER A 237 -13.72 -27.95 -4.10
N SER A 238 -12.60 -28.33 -3.50
CA SER A 238 -11.80 -29.43 -4.04
C SER A 238 -12.45 -30.81 -3.85
N LEU A 239 -13.29 -31.01 -2.83
CA LEU A 239 -14.11 -32.23 -2.73
C LEU A 239 -15.16 -32.31 -3.87
N LEU A 240 -15.75 -31.18 -4.26
CA LEU A 240 -16.67 -31.12 -5.39
C LEU A 240 -15.95 -31.42 -6.71
N ASP A 241 -14.74 -30.89 -6.89
CA ASP A 241 -13.92 -31.16 -8.07
C ASP A 241 -13.56 -32.66 -8.17
N VAL A 242 -13.12 -33.28 -7.07
CA VAL A 242 -12.83 -34.72 -7.02
C VAL A 242 -14.08 -35.56 -7.29
N SER A 243 -15.24 -35.16 -6.77
CA SER A 243 -16.51 -35.85 -7.06
C SER A 243 -16.84 -35.78 -8.55
N ALA A 244 -16.73 -34.60 -9.17
CA ALA A 244 -17.00 -34.41 -10.59
C ALA A 244 -16.02 -35.22 -11.47
N GLU A 245 -14.73 -35.21 -11.14
CA GLU A 245 -13.73 -36.02 -11.83
C GLU A 245 -13.99 -37.53 -11.67
N SER A 246 -14.38 -37.97 -10.48
CA SER A 246 -14.73 -39.37 -10.21
C SER A 246 -15.94 -39.80 -11.01
N ASP A 247 -16.98 -38.95 -11.10
CA ASP A 247 -18.17 -39.21 -11.90
C ASP A 247 -17.85 -39.31 -13.40
N VAL A 248 -17.02 -38.39 -13.90
CA VAL A 248 -16.53 -38.42 -15.29
C VAL A 248 -15.69 -39.67 -15.56
N TYR A 249 -14.84 -40.07 -14.62
CA TYR A 249 -14.04 -41.28 -14.73
C TYR A 249 -14.90 -42.54 -14.76
N ILE A 250 -15.89 -42.65 -13.87
CA ILE A 250 -16.86 -43.76 -13.87
C ILE A 250 -17.65 -43.79 -15.17
N GLN A 251 -18.13 -42.65 -15.67
CA GLN A 251 -18.81 -42.56 -16.95
C GLN A 251 -17.90 -42.98 -18.12
N THR A 252 -16.62 -42.61 -18.09
CA THR A 252 -15.64 -43.02 -19.10
C THR A 252 -15.41 -44.52 -19.06
N LEU A 253 -15.30 -45.12 -17.88
CA LEU A 253 -15.16 -46.57 -17.72
C LEU A 253 -16.41 -47.33 -18.19
N LYS A 254 -17.61 -46.81 -17.90
CA LYS A 254 -18.87 -47.35 -18.44
C LYS A 254 -18.93 -47.25 -19.96
N ASN A 255 -18.60 -46.09 -20.54
CA ASN A 255 -18.57 -45.89 -21.99
C ASN A 255 -17.54 -46.78 -22.71
N ARG A 256 -16.46 -47.16 -22.03
CA ARG A 256 -15.45 -48.10 -22.55
C ARG A 256 -15.80 -49.57 -22.30
N ASN A 257 -16.99 -49.89 -21.77
CA ASN A 257 -17.44 -51.23 -21.39
C ASN A 257 -16.51 -51.96 -20.40
N LEU A 258 -15.73 -51.21 -19.61
CA LEU A 258 -14.83 -51.77 -18.60
C LEU A 258 -15.55 -52.00 -17.26
N LEU A 259 -16.71 -51.35 -17.07
CA LEU A 259 -17.65 -51.61 -15.99
C LEU A 259 -18.99 -51.99 -16.62
N LYS A 260 -19.50 -53.19 -16.32
CA LYS A 260 -20.92 -53.54 -16.58
C LYS A 260 -21.76 -52.94 -15.45
N GLU A 261 -22.99 -52.55 -15.79
CA GLU A 261 -23.92 -51.83 -14.89
C GLU A 261 -23.89 -52.27 -13.42
#